data_AF-A0A9C9W476-F1
#
_entry.id   AF-A0A9C9W476-F1
#
_cell.length_a   1.000
_cell.length_b   1.000
_cell.length_c   1.000
_cell.angle_alpha   90.00
_cell.angle_beta   90.00
_cell.angle_gamma   90.00
#
_symmetry.space_group_name_H-M   'P 1'
#
loop_
_entity.id
_entity.type
_entity.pdbx_description
1 polymer ?
#
loop_
_entity_poly.entity_id
_entity_poly.type
_entity_poly.pdbx_seq_one_letter_code
_entity_poly.pdbx_strand_id
1 'polypeptide(L)' 'MKTESILSPAAAGIRQALQSARTHAAQIVSTGRDDQPGALVEPLIGLRQDRLQLQASARVLKAADEMIGTLFDQKT' A
#
# COMPACT_ATOMS: atom_id res chain seq x y z
N MET A 1 1.70 14.86 -19.93
CA MET A 1 2.27 13.49 -20.04
C MET A 1 1.53 12.59 -19.06
N LYS A 2 0.84 11.54 -19.50
CA LYS A 2 -0.07 10.72 -18.64
C LYS A 2 0.69 9.86 -17.61
N THR A 3 1.99 9.68 -17.79
CA THR A 3 2.86 8.85 -16.94
C THR A 3 3.24 9.55 -15.63
N GLU A 4 3.56 10.84 -15.66
CA GLU A 4 3.76 11.63 -14.43
C GLU A 4 2.49 11.70 -13.57
N SER A 5 1.33 11.66 -14.23
CA SER A 5 0.02 11.68 -13.59
C SER A 5 -0.31 10.42 -12.78
N ILE A 6 0.32 9.27 -13.06
CA ILE A 6 0.06 8.00 -12.34
C ILE A 6 1.08 7.71 -11.22
N LEU A 7 2.28 8.31 -11.30
CA LEU A 7 3.31 8.17 -10.27
C LEU A 7 2.89 8.84 -8.95
N SER A 8 2.31 10.03 -9.04
CA SER A 8 1.84 10.79 -7.87
C SER A 8 0.78 10.04 -7.04
N PRO A 9 -0.32 9.53 -7.64
CA PRO A 9 -1.32 8.75 -6.89
C PRO A 9 -0.78 7.39 -6.42
N ALA A 10 0.11 6.72 -7.16
CA ALA A 10 0.73 5.48 -6.71
C ALA A 10 1.59 5.70 -5.45
N ALA A 11 2.43 6.74 -5.46
CA ALA A 11 3.24 7.11 -4.30
C ALA A 11 2.39 7.56 -3.10
N ALA A 12 1.29 8.29 -3.35
CA ALA A 12 0.33 8.64 -2.30
C ALA A 12 -0.35 7.39 -1.71
N GLY A 13 -0.74 6.43 -2.55
CA GLY A 13 -1.32 5.16 -2.12
C GLY A 13 -0.38 4.34 -1.23
N ILE A 14 0.91 4.28 -1.57
CA ILE A 14 1.94 3.61 -0.76
C ILE A 14 2.05 4.27 0.62
N ARG A 15 2.18 5.61 0.67
CA ARG A 15 2.30 6.35 1.95
C ARG A 15 1.07 6.15 2.82
N GLN A 16 -0.12 6.22 2.24
CA GLN A 16 -1.37 6.03 2.95
C GLN A 16 -1.50 4.61 3.50
N ALA A 17 -1.21 3.59 2.69
CA ALA A 17 -1.25 2.20 3.13
C ALA A 17 -0.25 1.92 4.26
N LEU A 18 0.95 2.50 4.20
CA LEU A 18 1.94 2.36 5.26
C LEU A 18 1.50 3.02 6.57
N GLN A 19 0.90 4.22 6.49
CA GLN A 19 0.38 4.90 7.68
C GLN A 19 -0.78 4.11 8.31
N SER A 20 -1.71 3.61 7.49
CA SER A 20 -2.83 2.77 7.93
C SER A 20 -2.32 1.46 8.58
N ALA A 21 -1.35 0.80 7.95
CA ALA A 21 -0.75 -0.43 8.48
C ALA A 21 -0.10 -0.22 9.86
N ARG A 22 0.55 0.93 10.06
CA ARG A 22 1.12 1.29 11.37
C ARG A 22 0.03 1.48 12.42
N THR A 23 -1.09 2.10 12.06
CA THR A 23 -2.25 2.27 12.94
C THR A 23 -2.84 0.91 13.34
N HIS A 24 -3.15 0.04 12.38
CA HIS A 24 -3.69 -1.29 12.68
C HIS A 24 -2.69 -2.16 13.46
N ALA A 25 -1.39 -2.08 13.18
CA ALA A 25 -0.37 -2.76 13.96
C ALA A 25 -0.33 -2.26 15.42
N ALA A 26 -0.44 -0.95 15.65
CA ALA A 26 -0.52 -0.39 17.00
C ALA A 26 -1.79 -0.85 17.72
N GLN A 27 -2.93 -0.93 17.01
CA GLN A 27 -4.19 -1.45 17.55
C GLN A 27 -4.08 -2.93 17.93
N ILE A 28 -3.41 -3.77 17.15
CA ILE A 28 -3.17 -5.19 17.51
C ILE A 28 -2.39 -5.27 18.82
N VAL A 29 -1.35 -4.45 18.98
CA VAL A 29 -0.53 -4.44 20.21
C VAL A 29 -1.32 -3.91 21.41
N SER A 30 -2.23 -2.95 21.22
CA SER A 30 -3.07 -2.45 22.31
C SER A 30 -4.19 -3.43 22.67
N THR A 31 -4.89 -3.99 21.70
CA THR A 31 -6.01 -4.95 21.91
C THR A 31 -5.54 -6.30 22.45
N GLY A 32 -4.30 -6.73 22.17
CA GLY A 32 -3.73 -7.91 22.82
C GLY A 32 -3.57 -7.80 24.35
N ARG A 33 -3.78 -6.60 24.94
CA ARG A 33 -3.82 -6.40 26.39
C ARG A 33 -5.22 -6.51 26.99
N ASP A 34 -6.25 -6.34 26.17
CA ASP A 34 -7.66 -6.42 26.57
C ASP A 34 -8.18 -7.80 26.17
N ASP A 35 -8.54 -8.62 27.16
CA ASP A 35 -8.93 -10.03 26.97
C ASP A 35 -10.36 -10.18 26.38
N GLN A 36 -10.71 -9.29 25.43
CA GLN A 36 -12.00 -9.27 24.76
C GLN A 36 -11.98 -10.16 23.51
N PRO A 37 -12.78 -11.24 23.49
CA PRO A 37 -12.89 -12.11 22.32
C PRO A 37 -13.36 -11.31 21.10
N GLY A 38 -12.58 -11.33 20.02
CA GLY A 38 -12.91 -10.67 18.76
C GLY A 38 -12.31 -9.28 18.55
N ALA A 39 -11.76 -8.63 19.58
CA ALA A 39 -11.14 -7.30 19.46
C ALA A 39 -9.95 -7.25 18.49
N LEU A 40 -9.30 -8.41 18.24
CA LEU A 40 -8.20 -8.55 17.30
C LEU A 40 -8.63 -8.73 15.84
N VAL A 41 -9.89 -9.11 15.58
CA VAL A 41 -10.34 -9.47 14.22
C VAL A 41 -10.27 -8.26 13.30
N GLU A 42 -10.88 -7.16 13.70
CA GLU A 42 -10.91 -5.92 12.91
C GLU A 42 -9.50 -5.40 12.58
N PRO A 43 -8.57 -5.20 13.55
CA PRO A 43 -7.26 -4.66 13.23
C PRO A 43 -6.39 -5.66 12.45
N LEU A 44 -6.58 -6.98 12.58
CA LEU A 44 -5.90 -7.97 11.73
C LEU A 44 -6.39 -7.93 10.27
N ILE A 45 -7.70 -7.83 10.07
CA ILE A 45 -8.28 -7.70 8.72
C ILE A 45 -7.90 -6.36 8.10
N GLY A 46 -7.94 -5.27 8.86
CA GLY A 46 -7.48 -3.95 8.43
C GLY A 46 -6.01 -3.97 7.99
N LEU A 47 -5.12 -4.55 8.79
CA LEU A 47 -3.71 -4.70 8.43
C LEU A 47 -3.52 -5.54 7.15
N ARG A 48 -4.34 -6.57 6.94
CA ARG A 48 -4.32 -7.36 5.70
C ARG A 48 -4.76 -6.54 4.49
N GLN A 49 -5.78 -5.70 4.63
CA GLN A 49 -6.24 -4.79 3.58
C GLN A 49 -5.16 -3.76 3.23
N ASP A 50 -4.47 -3.19 4.22
CA ASP A 50 -3.37 -2.26 3.99
C ASP A 50 -2.24 -2.89 3.18
N ARG A 51 -1.90 -4.15 3.50
CA ARG A 51 -0.91 -4.91 2.71
C ARG A 51 -1.34 -5.05 1.25
N LEU A 52 -2.60 -5.34 0.99
CA LEU A 52 -3.12 -5.46 -0.38
C LEU A 52 -3.07 -4.11 -1.11
N GLN A 53 -3.43 -3.02 -0.43
CA GLN A 53 -3.38 -1.67 -0.99
C GLN A 53 -1.94 -1.24 -1.32
N LEU A 54 -0.98 -1.55 -0.45
CA LEU A 54 0.44 -1.30 -0.68
C LEU A 54 0.94 -2.09 -1.90
N GLN A 55 0.59 -3.38 -1.98
CA GLN A 55 0.97 -4.24 -3.12
C GLN A 55 0.36 -3.75 -4.43
N ALA A 56 -0.90 -3.31 -4.43
CA ALA A 56 -1.56 -2.76 -5.60
C ALA A 56 -0.86 -1.48 -6.08
N SER A 57 -0.58 -0.55 -5.17
CA SER A 57 0.11 0.71 -5.48
C SER A 57 1.53 0.47 -6.00
N ALA A 58 2.25 -0.51 -5.45
CA ALA A 58 3.58 -0.90 -5.92
C ALA A 58 3.54 -1.52 -7.33
N ARG A 59 2.51 -2.30 -7.67
CA ARG A 59 2.31 -2.82 -9.03
C ARG A 59 2.07 -1.71 -10.05
N VAL A 60 1.27 -0.70 -9.69
CA VAL A 60 1.05 0.48 -10.56
C VAL A 60 2.36 1.22 -10.80
N LEU A 61 3.17 1.43 -9.76
CA LEU A 61 4.47 2.06 -9.88
C LEU A 61 5.42 1.26 -10.79
N LYS A 62 5.46 -0.07 -10.63
CA LYS A 62 6.26 -0.96 -11.49
C LYS A 62 5.82 -0.91 -12.95
N ALA A 63 4.52 -0.94 -13.20
CA ALA A 63 3.99 -0.84 -14.56
C ALA A 63 4.30 0.53 -15.20
N ALA A 64 4.30 1.61 -14.41
CA ALA A 64 4.71 2.93 -14.88
C ALA A 64 6.20 2.97 -15.25
N ASP A 65 7.05 2.37 -14.41
CA ASP A 65 8.49 2.23 -14.66
C ASP A 65 8.79 1.40 -15.92
N GLU A 66 8.14 0.24 -16.08
CA GLU A 66 8.27 -0.62 -17.27
C GLU A 66 7.82 0.11 -18.55
N MET A 67 6.69 0.84 -18.50
CA MET A 67 6.23 1.66 -19.63
C MET A 67 7.23 2.75 -19.99
N ILE A 68 7.83 3.43 -19.01
CA ILE A 68 8.86 4.45 -19.26
C ILE A 68 10.11 3.81 -19.86
N GLY A 69 10.57 2.67 -19.32
CA GLY A 69 11.72 1.92 -19.83
C GLY A 69 11.53 1.51 -21.29
N THR A 70 10.39 0.90 -21.62
CA THR A 70 10.08 0.49 -23.01
C THR A 70 10.07 1.66 -24.01
N LEU A 71 9.65 2.86 -23.59
CA LEU A 71 9.70 4.05 -24.45
C LEU A 71 11.14 4.51 -24.73
N PHE A 72 12.05 4.34 -23.78
CA PHE A 72 13.47 4.68 -23.95
C PHE A 72 14.24 3.61 -24.74
N ASP A 73 13.94 2.32 -24.51
CA ASP A 73 14.53 1.20 -25.24
C ASP A 73 14.21 1.26 -26.74
N GLN A 74 13.00 1.69 -27.13
CA GLN A 74 12.62 1.82 -28.56
C GLN A 74 13.36 2.94 -29.30
N LYS A 75 14.00 3.86 -28.59
CA LYS A 75 14.68 5.03 -29.17
C LYS A 75 16.18 4.81 -29.36
N THR A 76 16.71 3.67 -28.92
CA THR A 76 18.13 3.26 -29.02
C THR A 76 18.25 2.08 -29.97
#